data_AF-A0A519SVF3-F1
#
_entry.id   AF-A0A519SVF3-F1
#
_cell.length_a   1.000
_cell.length_b   1.000
_cell.length_c   1.000
_cell.angle_alpha   90.00
_cell.angle_beta   90.00
_cell.angle_gamma   90.00
#
_symmetry.space_group_name_H-M   'P 1'
#
loop_
_entity.id
_entity.type
_entity.pdbx_description
1 polymer ?
#
loop_
_entity_poly.entity_id
_entity_poly.type
_entity_poly.pdbx_seq_one_letter_code
_entity_poly.pdbx_strand_id
1 'polypeptide(L)'
;MARTTVKYAKGFTIQYLPGYKVVTIFGSAGRAGVGTRYALVPRGRAHPAGFAAGQVIETPLRSLVALSSLHVALVDFLGSDDVVV
;
A
#
# COMPACT_ATOMS: atom_id res chain seq x y z
N MET A 1 -2.42 12.49 -8.59
CA MET A 1 -1.77 11.47 -7.73
C MET A 1 -0.38 11.94 -7.36
N ALA A 2 -0.04 11.99 -6.07
CA ALA A 2 1.32 12.32 -5.63
C ALA A 2 2.33 11.21 -6.01
N ARG A 3 3.52 11.59 -6.47
CA ARG A 3 4.64 10.71 -6.82
C ARG A 3 5.85 11.06 -5.98
N THR A 4 6.58 10.04 -5.54
CA THR A 4 7.86 10.19 -4.84
C THR A 4 8.83 9.08 -5.24
N THR A 5 10.11 9.31 -4.96
CA THR A 5 11.20 8.36 -5.19
C THR A 5 11.68 7.83 -3.85
N VAL A 6 11.66 6.50 -3.68
CA VAL A 6 12.15 5.83 -2.48
C VAL A 6 13.67 5.92 -2.45
N LYS A 7 14.24 6.59 -1.43
CA LYS A 7 15.70 6.79 -1.30
C LYS A 7 16.38 5.73 -0.42
N TYR A 8 15.75 5.37 0.69
CA TYR A 8 16.40 4.56 1.74
C TYR A 8 15.75 3.19 1.96
N ALA A 9 14.42 3.09 1.78
CA ALA A 9 13.72 1.83 2.03
C ALA A 9 14.07 0.79 0.95
N LYS A 10 14.43 -0.41 1.40
CA LYS A 10 14.82 -1.54 0.53
C LYS A 10 13.82 -2.70 0.54
N GLY A 11 12.83 -2.67 1.43
CA GLY A 11 11.88 -3.77 1.62
C GLY A 11 10.70 -3.79 0.63
N PHE A 12 10.54 -2.74 -0.19
CA PHE A 12 9.47 -2.67 -1.17
C PHE A 12 9.84 -1.78 -2.36
N THR A 13 9.04 -1.87 -3.42
CA THR A 13 9.05 -0.93 -4.55
C THR A 13 7.66 -0.38 -4.84
N ILE A 14 7.59 0.81 -5.43
CA ILE A 14 6.35 1.42 -5.91
C ILE A 14 6.46 1.64 -7.41
N GLN A 15 5.57 1.01 -8.17
CA GLN A 15 5.38 1.28 -9.59
C GLN A 15 4.17 2.19 -9.77
N TYR A 16 4.33 3.21 -10.60
CA TYR A 16 3.28 4.17 -10.94
C TYR A 16 2.74 3.82 -12.32
N LEU A 17 1.49 3.39 -12.38
CA LEU A 17 0.81 3.00 -13.61
C LEU A 17 -0.30 4.00 -13.94
N PRO A 18 -0.85 3.98 -15.16
CA PRO A 18 -1.98 4.83 -15.51
C PRO A 18 -3.18 4.58 -14.59
N GLY A 19 -3.47 5.53 -13.69
CA GLY A 19 -4.64 5.53 -12.82
C GLY A 19 -4.52 4.78 -11.49
N TYR A 20 -3.42 4.07 -11.23
CA TYR A 20 -3.21 3.37 -9.96
C TYR A 20 -1.71 3.13 -9.69
N LYS A 21 -1.38 2.67 -8.49
CA LYS A 21 0.00 2.32 -8.11
C LYS A 21 0.08 0.85 -7.74
N VAL A 22 1.23 0.23 -7.95
CA VAL A 22 1.50 -1.14 -7.48
C VAL A 22 2.64 -1.08 -6.48
N VAL A 23 2.37 -1.55 -5.27
CA VAL A 23 3.38 -1.74 -4.22
C VAL A 23 3.75 -3.22 -4.19
N THR A 24 5.04 -3.51 -4.30
CA THR A 24 5.57 -4.87 -4.18
C THR A 24 6.42 -4.93 -2.93
N ILE A 25 5.99 -5.71 -1.93
CA ILE A 25 6.73 -5.96 -0.69
C ILE A 25 7.58 -7.21 -0.88
N PHE A 26 8.88 -7.12 -0.64
CA PHE A 26 9.79 -8.25 -0.81
C PHE A 26 9.72 -9.21 0.38
N GLY A 27 9.74 -10.52 0.11
CA GLY A 27 9.84 -11.53 1.16
C GLY A 27 11.22 -11.53 1.85
N SER A 28 11.38 -12.38 2.86
CA SER A 28 12.60 -12.53 3.67
C SER A 28 13.87 -12.82 2.86
N ALA A 29 13.73 -13.34 1.64
CA ALA A 29 14.84 -13.61 0.72
C ALA A 29 15.38 -12.35 0.00
N GLY A 30 14.81 -11.15 0.23
CA GLY A 30 15.35 -9.88 -0.26
C GLY A 30 15.35 -9.68 -1.79
N ARG A 31 14.72 -10.58 -2.57
CA ARG A 31 14.68 -10.49 -4.03
C ARG A 31 13.45 -9.73 -4.53
N ALA A 32 13.69 -8.71 -5.36
CA ALA A 32 12.66 -8.06 -6.14
C ALA A 32 12.01 -9.06 -7.11
N GLY A 33 10.69 -9.24 -7.04
CA GLY A 33 9.92 -10.11 -7.95
C GLY A 33 9.26 -11.34 -7.29
N VAL A 34 9.72 -11.78 -6.11
CA VAL A 34 9.09 -12.85 -5.30
C VAL A 34 8.51 -12.21 -4.04
N GLY A 35 7.51 -11.35 -4.24
CA GLY A 35 6.97 -10.50 -3.19
C GLY A 35 5.46 -10.33 -3.32
N THR A 36 4.81 -10.00 -2.21
CA THR A 36 3.37 -9.74 -2.20
C THR A 36 3.09 -8.41 -2.88
N ARG A 37 2.18 -8.41 -3.85
CA ARG A 37 1.80 -7.23 -4.62
C ARG A 37 0.45 -6.70 -4.14
N TYR A 38 0.36 -5.37 -4.04
CA TYR A 38 -0.87 -4.66 -3.73
C TYR A 38 -1.11 -3.55 -4.76
N ALA A 39 -2.33 -3.46 -5.27
CA ALA A 39 -2.77 -2.38 -6.14
C ALA A 39 -3.43 -1.27 -5.32
N LEU A 40 -2.86 -0.07 -5.30
CA LEU A 40 -3.45 1.12 -4.70
C LEU A 40 -4.27 1.86 -5.75
N VAL A 41 -5.60 1.74 -5.66
CA VAL A 41 -6.55 2.21 -6.68
C VAL A 41 -7.37 3.37 -6.09
N PRO A 42 -7.50 4.52 -6.76
CA PRO A 42 -8.45 5.56 -6.32
C PRO A 42 -9.87 5.04 -6.29
N ARG A 43 -10.64 5.44 -5.28
CA ARG A 43 -12.08 5.16 -5.26
C ARG A 43 -12.76 5.68 -6.53
N GLY A 44 -13.73 4.91 -7.03
CA GLY A 44 -14.44 5.22 -8.28
C GLY A 44 -13.71 4.78 -9.56
N ARG A 45 -12.54 4.15 -9.46
CA ARG A 45 -11.86 3.50 -10.60
C ARG A 45 -12.13 2.00 -10.64
N ALA A 46 -12.11 1.45 -11.85
CA ALA A 46 -12.14 0.01 -12.05
C ALA A 46 -10.93 -0.68 -11.41
N HIS A 47 -11.16 -1.85 -10.81
CA HIS A 47 -10.09 -2.65 -10.22
C HIS A 47 -9.23 -3.28 -11.34
N PRO A 48 -7.90 -3.24 -11.23
CA PRO A 48 -7.01 -3.84 -12.23
C PRO A 48 -7.13 -5.37 -12.22
N ALA A 49 -7.08 -5.97 -13.41
CA ALA A 49 -7.04 -7.43 -13.54
C ALA A 49 -5.74 -8.02 -12.94
N GLY A 50 -5.79 -9.28 -12.53
CA GLY A 50 -4.62 -10.01 -12.03
C GLY A 50 -4.26 -9.77 -10.56
N PHE A 51 -5.13 -9.11 -9.80
CA PHE A 51 -5.04 -8.97 -8.35
C PHE A 51 -6.22 -9.67 -7.68
N ALA A 52 -5.97 -10.38 -6.58
CA ALA A 52 -7.04 -10.91 -5.73
C ALA A 52 -7.75 -9.76 -4.99
N ALA A 53 -8.98 -9.96 -4.52
CA ALA A 53 -9.74 -8.94 -3.79
C ALA A 53 -8.97 -8.35 -2.59
N GLY A 54 -8.27 -9.19 -1.81
CA GLY A 54 -7.44 -8.75 -0.69
C GLY A 54 -6.13 -8.03 -1.07
N GLN A 55 -5.82 -7.95 -2.37
CA GLN A 55 -4.64 -7.25 -2.89
C GLN A 55 -4.98 -5.90 -3.52
N VAL A 56 -6.26 -5.55 -3.65
CA VAL A 56 -6.70 -4.24 -4.13
C VAL A 56 -7.05 -3.37 -2.93
N ILE A 57 -6.32 -2.28 -2.75
CA ILE A 57 -6.51 -1.31 -1.68
C ILE A 57 -7.05 -0.02 -2.29
N GLU A 58 -8.25 0.36 -1.88
CA GLU A 58 -8.86 1.61 -2.32
C GLU A 58 -8.30 2.81 -1.56
N THR A 59 -8.02 3.89 -2.29
CA THR A 59 -7.48 5.14 -1.75
C THR A 59 -8.47 6.29 -1.95
N PRO A 60 -8.66 7.18 -0.95
CA PRO A 60 -8.10 7.10 0.40
C PRO A 60 -8.66 5.90 1.21
N LEU A 61 -7.85 5.40 2.15
CA LEU A 61 -8.30 4.40 3.13
C LEU A 61 -9.42 4.99 3.98
N ARG A 62 -10.35 4.14 4.42
CA ARG A 62 -11.46 4.53 5.32
C ARG A 62 -11.47 3.79 6.65
N SER A 63 -10.76 2.66 6.71
CA SER A 63 -10.73 1.80 7.88
C SER A 63 -9.45 0.97 7.86
N LEU A 64 -8.81 0.81 9.01
CA LEU A 64 -7.63 0.00 9.23
C LEU A 64 -7.74 -0.70 10.59
N VAL A 65 -7.65 -2.03 10.58
CA VAL A 65 -7.58 -2.82 11.83
C VAL A 65 -6.13 -2.90 12.28
N ALA A 66 -5.82 -2.32 13.44
CA ALA A 66 -4.47 -2.29 13.98
C ALA A 66 -4.19 -3.53 14.85
N LEU A 67 -3.28 -4.41 14.40
CA LEU A 67 -2.91 -5.63 15.14
C LEU A 67 -1.81 -5.41 16.20
N SER A 68 -1.30 -4.19 16.34
CA SER A 68 -0.23 -3.82 17.26
C SER A 68 -0.30 -2.31 17.53
N SER A 69 0.11 -1.87 18.72
CA SER A 69 0.18 -0.44 19.07
C SER A 69 1.12 0.35 18.15
N LEU A 70 2.13 -0.32 17.57
CA LEU A 70 3.03 0.28 16.58
C LEU A 70 2.23 0.78 15.36
N HIS A 71 1.26 0.01 14.88
CA HIS A 71 0.44 0.41 13.73
C HIS A 71 -0.33 1.70 14.02
N VAL A 72 -0.89 1.85 15.23
CA VAL A 72 -1.61 3.07 15.65
C VAL A 72 -0.68 4.27 15.64
N ALA A 73 0.51 4.15 16.23
CA ALA A 73 1.48 5.25 16.28
C ALA A 73 1.96 5.71 14.88
N LEU A 74 2.12 4.79 13.93
CA LEU A 74 2.48 5.17 12.55
C LEU A 74 1.36 5.89 11.82
N VAL A 75 0.11 5.53 12.08
CA VAL A 75 -1.06 6.16 11.45
C VAL A 75 -1.30 7.55 12.05
N ASP A 76 -1.13 7.71 13.37
CA ASP A 76 -1.14 9.01 14.06
C ASP A 76 -0.03 9.95 13.54
N PHE A 77 1.18 9.43 13.33
CA PHE A 77 2.27 10.20 12.71
C PHE A 77 1.94 10.75 11.31
N LEU A 78 1.03 10.06 10.59
CA LEU A 78 0.54 10.50 9.28
C LEU A 78 -0.67 11.44 9.39
N GLY A 79 -1.16 11.73 10.60
CA GLY A 79 -2.37 12.51 10.86
C GLY A 79 -3.63 11.85 10.30
N SER A 80 -3.71 10.52 10.39
CA SER A 80 -4.82 9.72 9.84
C SER A 80 -5.37 8.71 10.86
N ASP A 81 -5.21 8.97 12.16
CA ASP A 81 -5.67 8.12 13.26
C ASP A 81 -7.19 7.86 13.24
N ASP A 82 -7.95 8.75 12.58
CA ASP A 82 -9.39 8.64 12.36
C ASP A 82 -9.83 7.39 11.58
N VAL A 83 -8.92 6.74 10.84
CA VAL A 83 -9.23 5.52 10.08
C VAL A 83 -9.02 4.24 10.89
N VAL A 84 -8.48 4.30 12.10
CA VAL A 84 -8.26 3.09 12.93
C VAL A 84 -9.58 2.65 13.57
N VAL A 85 -9.91 1.36 13.48
CA VAL A 85 -11.13 0.75 14.05
C VAL A 85 -10.83 -0.37 15.03
#